data_AF-A0AAW8BHN1-F1
#
_entry.id   AF-A0AAW8BHN1-F1
#
_cell.length_a   1.000
_cell.length_b   1.000
_cell.length_c   1.000
_cell.angle_alpha   90.00
_cell.angle_beta   90.00
_cell.angle_gamma   90.00
#
_symmetry.space_group_name_H-M   'P 1'
#
loop_
_entity.id
_entity.type
_entity.pdbx_description
1 polymer ?
#
loop_
_entity_poly.entity_id
_entity_poly.type
_entity_poly.pdbx_seq_one_letter_code
_entity_poly.pdbx_strand_id
1 'polypeptide(L)' 'MPPRARISEQTRIAEIERRLKEQFPAVSFEVLDAAVREHHSRFQASPIRDFIPLLVEKRVRQELADASPSHPVA' A
#
# COMPACT_ATOMS: atom_id res chain seq x y z
N MET A 1 9.78 -0.96 -31.61
CA MET A 1 9.12 -0.52 -30.35
C MET A 1 9.99 -1.05 -29.20
N PRO A 2 10.52 -0.24 -28.29
CA PRO A 2 11.22 -0.79 -27.13
C PRO A 2 10.19 -1.58 -26.29
N PRO A 3 10.60 -2.67 -25.62
CA PRO A 3 9.69 -3.37 -24.70
C PRO A 3 9.24 -2.35 -23.65
N ARG A 4 7.91 -2.19 -23.48
CA ARG A 4 7.37 -1.46 -22.32
C ARG A 4 7.89 -2.22 -21.10
N ALA A 5 8.82 -1.63 -20.36
CA ALA A 5 9.33 -2.23 -19.14
C ALA A 5 8.14 -2.53 -18.24
N ARG A 6 7.82 -3.82 -18.05
CA ARG A 6 6.80 -4.19 -17.07
C ARG A 6 7.35 -3.83 -15.71
N ILE A 7 6.78 -2.81 -15.10
CA ILE A 7 7.12 -2.43 -13.72
C ILE A 7 6.78 -3.63 -12.83
N SER A 8 7.79 -4.12 -12.10
CA SER A 8 7.65 -5.27 -11.21
C SER A 8 6.65 -4.96 -10.10
N GLU A 9 6.02 -6.00 -9.54
CA GLU A 9 5.13 -5.86 -8.38
C GLU A 9 5.83 -5.12 -7.24
N GLN A 10 7.10 -5.43 -6.98
CA GLN A 10 7.89 -4.79 -5.93
C GLN A 10 8.11 -3.30 -6.19
N THR A 11 8.34 -2.92 -7.46
CA THR A 11 8.46 -1.50 -7.83
C THR A 11 7.13 -0.78 -7.62
N ARG A 12 5.99 -1.40 -7.95
CA ARG A 12 4.67 -0.81 -7.68
C ARG A 12 4.40 -0.69 -6.18
N ILE A 13 4.81 -1.66 -5.36
CA ILE A 13 4.72 -1.60 -3.89
C ILE A 13 5.54 -0.42 -3.34
N ALA A 14 6.80 -0.26 -3.76
CA ALA A 14 7.64 0.85 -3.32
C ALA A 14 7.06 2.22 -3.71
N GLU A 15 6.45 2.33 -4.90
CA GLU A 15 5.74 3.55 -5.30
C GLU A 15 4.51 3.83 -4.43
N ILE A 16 3.78 2.79 -4.02
CA ILE A 16 2.63 2.91 -3.12
C ILE A 16 3.09 3.42 -1.77
N GLU A 17 4.14 2.85 -1.18
CA GLU A 17 4.72 3.32 0.08
C GLU A 17 5.07 4.81 0.02
N ARG A 18 5.73 5.25 -1.06
CA ARG A 18 6.03 6.68 -1.27
C ARG A 18 4.75 7.52 -1.27
N ARG A 19 3.75 7.13 -2.08
CA ARG A 19 2.48 7.86 -2.18
C ARG A 19 1.70 7.89 -0.86
N LEU A 20 1.74 6.81 -0.09
CA LEU A 20 1.10 6.74 1.21
C LEU A 20 1.82 7.61 2.24
N LYS A 21 3.16 7.64 2.22
CA LYS A 21 3.94 8.52 3.09
C LYS A 21 3.70 10.00 2.79
N GLU A 22 3.50 10.36 1.53
CA GLU A 22 3.10 11.71 1.11
C GLU A 22 1.69 12.07 1.62
N GLN A 23 0.74 11.12 1.63
CA GLN A 23 -0.63 11.33 2.10
C GLN A 23 -0.77 11.33 3.63
N PHE A 24 0.03 10.51 4.32
CA PHE A 24 0.02 10.35 5.77
C PHE A 24 1.39 10.73 6.36
N PRO A 25 1.80 12.01 6.30
CA PRO A 25 3.14 12.43 6.71
C PRO A 25 3.42 12.15 8.19
N ALA A 26 2.38 12.15 9.03
CA ALA A 26 2.45 11.87 10.47
C ALA A 26 2.73 10.40 10.81
N VAL A 27 2.47 9.46 9.90
CA VAL A 27 2.71 8.02 10.11
C VAL A 27 4.19 7.72 9.87
N SER A 28 4.86 7.02 10.78
CA SER A 28 6.28 6.66 10.59
C SER A 28 6.46 5.69 9.40
N PHE A 29 7.64 5.72 8.78
CA PHE A 29 7.92 4.82 7.65
C PHE A 29 7.86 3.34 8.07
N GLU A 30 8.30 3.02 9.29
CA GLU A 30 8.25 1.65 9.82
C GLU A 30 6.83 1.12 9.97
N VAL A 31 5.90 1.94 10.46
CA VAL A 31 4.48 1.56 10.58
C VAL A 31 3.86 1.37 9.20
N LEU A 32 4.18 2.25 8.26
CA LEU A 32 3.69 2.16 6.90
C LEU A 32 4.21 0.90 6.17
N ASP A 33 5.50 0.64 6.25
CA ASP A 33 6.15 -0.54 5.67
C ASP A 33 5.60 -1.84 6.28
N ALA A 34 5.40 -1.88 7.60
CA ALA A 34 4.77 -3.02 8.28
C ALA A 34 3.34 -3.27 7.77
N ALA A 35 2.51 -2.23 7.68
CA ALA A 35 1.13 -2.35 7.18
C ALA A 35 1.10 -2.84 5.72
N VAL A 36 1.95 -2.27 4.85
CA VAL A 36 2.06 -2.68 3.44
C VAL A 36 2.47 -4.15 3.33
N ARG A 37 3.51 -4.58 4.06
CA ARG A 37 3.96 -5.98 4.08
C ARG A 37 2.88 -6.92 4.59
N GLU A 38 2.18 -6.56 5.66
CA GLU A 38 1.12 -7.39 6.21
C GLU A 38 0.01 -7.62 5.17
N HIS A 39 -0.53 -6.55 4.58
CA HIS A 39 -1.58 -6.66 3.57
C HIS A 39 -1.12 -7.35 2.30
N HIS A 40 0.15 -7.16 1.90
CA HIS A 40 0.76 -7.83 0.76
C HIS A 40 0.89 -9.34 0.99
N SER A 41 1.31 -9.74 2.19
CA SER A 41 1.51 -11.15 2.56
C SER A 41 0.23 -11.99 2.42
N ARG A 42 -0.94 -11.38 2.62
CA ARG A 42 -2.26 -12.03 2.47
C ARG A 42 -2.53 -12.51 1.04
N PHE A 43 -1.80 -12.00 0.05
CA PHE A 43 -1.91 -12.38 -1.36
C PHE A 43 -0.80 -13.32 -1.84
N GLN A 44 0.03 -13.88 -0.95
CA GLN A 44 1.10 -14.79 -1.36
C GLN A 44 0.62 -15.96 -2.22
N ALA A 45 -0.53 -16.56 -1.89
CA ALA A 45 -1.14 -17.67 -2.62
C ALA A 45 -1.97 -17.24 -3.85
N SER A 46 -2.09 -15.94 -4.14
CA SER A 46 -2.94 -15.46 -5.24
C SER A 46 -2.26 -15.56 -6.60
N PRO A 47 -2.87 -16.23 -7.61
CA PRO A 47 -2.26 -16.44 -8.92
C PRO A 47 -2.29 -15.18 -9.80
N ILE A 48 -3.25 -14.27 -9.58
CA ILE A 48 -3.37 -13.01 -10.32
C ILE A 48 -2.75 -11.89 -9.47
N ARG A 49 -1.61 -11.38 -9.91
CA ARG A 49 -0.81 -10.41 -9.12
C ARG A 49 -0.91 -8.97 -9.57
N ASP A 50 -1.44 -8.71 -10.76
CA ASP A 50 -1.51 -7.34 -11.32
C ASP A 50 -2.34 -6.37 -10.46
N PHE A 51 -3.32 -6.88 -9.71
CA PHE A 51 -4.21 -6.10 -8.85
C PHE A 51 -3.76 -6.05 -7.39
N ILE A 52 -2.79 -6.89 -6.97
CA ILE A 52 -2.32 -6.93 -5.59
C ILE A 52 -1.87 -5.54 -5.10
N PRO A 53 -1.06 -4.77 -5.86
CA PRO A 53 -0.64 -3.44 -5.42
C PRO A 53 -1.82 -2.50 -5.11
N LEU A 54 -2.84 -2.47 -5.97
CA LEU A 54 -4.03 -1.63 -5.77
C LEU A 54 -4.84 -2.05 -4.54
N LEU A 55 -4.97 -3.36 -4.30
CA LEU A 55 -5.69 -3.90 -3.16
C LEU A 55 -4.96 -3.66 -1.84
N VAL A 56 -3.63 -3.75 -1.85
CA VAL A 56 -2.77 -3.43 -0.70
C VAL A 56 -2.90 -1.94 -0.38
N GLU A 57 -2.72 -1.07 -1.38
CA GLU A 57 -2.85 0.38 -1.21
C GLU A 57 -4.21 0.76 -0.61
N LYS A 58 -5.31 0.22 -1.14
CA LYS A 58 -6.65 0.49 -0.62
C LYS A 58 -6.78 0.10 0.86
N ARG A 59 -6.29 -1.09 1.24
CA ARG A 59 -6.40 -1.56 2.63
C ARG A 59 -5.57 -0.73 3.60
N VAL A 60 -4.34 -0.42 3.24
CA VAL A 60 -3.46 0.41 4.08
C VAL A 60 -4.06 1.80 4.27
N ARG A 61 -4.64 2.41 3.23
CA ARG A 61 -5.33 3.70 3.36
C ARG A 61 -6.49 3.65 4.34
N GLN A 62 -7.31 2.60 4.28
CA GLN A 62 -8.44 2.43 5.20
C GLN A 62 -7.94 2.29 6.63
N GLU A 63 -6.95 1.42 6.86
CA GLU A 63 -6.36 1.22 8.19
C GLU A 63 -5.76 2.51 8.77
N LEU A 64 -4.97 3.25 7.99
CA LEU A 64 -4.36 4.50 8.46
C LEU A 64 -5.39 5.63 8.67
N ALA A 65 -6.46 5.65 7.89
CA ALA A 65 -7.56 6.59 8.08
C ALA A 65 -8.33 6.28 9.37
N ASP A 66 -8.61 5.01 9.65
CA ASP A 66 -9.30 4.56 10.86
C ASP A 66 -8.43 4.74 12.12
N ALA A 67 -7.11 4.55 12.00
CA ALA A 67 -6.15 4.77 13.08
C ALA A 67 -5.85 6.25 13.35
N SER A 68 -6.16 7.14 12.41
CA SER A 68 -6.01 8.58 12.61
C SER A 68 -7.18 9.08 13.49
N PRO A 69 -6.95 9.67 14.68
CA PRO A 69 -8.01 10.06 15.61
C PRO A 69 -8.85 11.27 15.16
N SER A 70 -9.01 11.51 13.85
CA SER A 70 -9.73 12.65 13.27
C SER A 70 -11.07 12.25 12.63
N HIS A 71 -11.90 11.49 13.35
CA HIS A 71 -13.34 11.45 13.12
C HIS A 71 -14.09 11.26 14.45
N PRO A 72 -14.66 12.32 15.05
CA PRO A 72 -15.74 12.13 16.01
C PRO A 72 -16.96 11.62 15.22
N VAL A 73 -17.34 10.36 15.43
CA VAL A 73 -18.67 9.89 15.10
C VAL A 73 -19.66 10.63 16.00
N ALA A 74 -20.42 11.55 15.41
CA ALA A 74 -21.58 12.17 16.03
C ALA A 74 -22.76 11.18 16.09
#